data_AF-A0A7X7Q1L9-F1
#
_entry.id   AF-A0A7X7Q1L9-F1
#
_cell.length_a   1.000
_cell.length_b   1.000
_cell.length_c   1.000
_cell.angle_alpha   90.00
_cell.angle_beta   90.00
_cell.angle_gamma   90.00
#
_symmetry.space_group_name_H-M   'P 1'
#
loop_
_entity.id
_entity.type
_entity.pdbx_description
1 polymer ?
#
loop_
_entity_poly.entity_id
_entity_poly.type
_entity_poly.pdbx_seq_one_letter_code
_entity_poly.pdbx_strand_id
1 'polypeptide(L)'
;MLNNLIIFRGAYEDIRVLRENIKLLQQNKKNSPLYNEKTTKYIRKLNIIDEYQKDSLYELKIAFQYKKANYQELLDTFNIPNVELAHMCWDARNEVWIVNSKDYIEKYRFIPEFALQKILLEYMRYTESAIILDSYETLKYDQNINKVVVNERNVSYDELLDLVFTKTIKGKPFFGLIDNFISNYHAQCINRYEDIITSNSEIVTSNEEPSPLGLFIVTVGIIAIIVIVLKIMKLI
;
A
#
# COMPACT_ATOMS: atom_id res chain seq x y z
N MET A 1 -2.43 -4.80 -7.19
CA MET A 1 -1.11 -4.14 -7.35
C MET A 1 -1.09 -3.07 -6.30
N LEU A 2 -0.01 -2.96 -5.55
CA LEU A 2 0.12 -1.96 -4.51
C LEU A 2 0.44 -0.62 -5.17
N ASN A 3 -0.21 0.44 -4.69
CA ASN A 3 0.18 1.80 -5.01
C ASN A 3 1.32 2.19 -4.08
N ASN A 4 2.27 2.95 -4.61
CA ASN A 4 3.47 3.35 -3.90
C ASN A 4 3.68 4.84 -4.08
N LEU A 5 4.18 5.47 -3.03
CA LEU A 5 4.57 6.85 -2.97
C LEU A 5 5.94 6.90 -2.32
N ILE A 6 6.92 7.47 -3.02
CA ILE A 6 8.24 7.74 -2.45
C ILE A 6 8.46 9.25 -2.47
N ILE A 7 8.92 9.78 -1.35
CA ILE A 7 9.45 11.14 -1.23
C ILE A 7 10.94 11.01 -0.97
N PHE A 8 11.72 11.64 -1.84
CA PHE A 8 13.15 11.81 -1.68
C PHE A 8 13.43 13.22 -1.18
N ARG A 9 14.29 13.36 -0.17
CA ARG A 9 14.67 14.65 0.38
C ARG A 9 16.18 14.74 0.53
N GLY A 10 16.79 15.78 -0.05
CA GLY A 10 18.25 15.91 -0.08
C GLY A 10 18.73 17.22 -0.71
N ALA A 11 20.04 17.29 -0.98
CA ALA A 11 20.62 18.43 -1.68
C ALA A 11 20.13 18.49 -3.14
N TYR A 12 20.16 19.69 -3.72
CA TYR A 12 19.67 19.92 -5.08
C TYR A 12 20.30 18.98 -6.11
N GLU A 13 21.63 18.84 -6.10
CA GLU A 13 22.32 18.03 -7.11
C GLU A 13 21.95 16.55 -7.02
N ASP A 14 21.82 16.00 -5.82
CA ASP A 14 21.44 14.60 -5.61
C ASP A 14 20.02 14.35 -6.12
N ILE A 15 19.07 15.24 -5.78
CA ILE A 15 17.67 15.15 -6.21
C ILE A 15 17.55 15.35 -7.72
N ARG A 16 18.30 16.30 -8.30
CA ARG A 16 18.33 16.55 -9.74
C ARG A 16 18.82 15.33 -10.52
N VAL A 17 19.91 14.70 -10.08
CA VAL A 17 20.44 13.47 -10.71
C VAL A 17 19.44 12.33 -10.59
N LEU A 18 18.87 12.12 -9.40
CA LEU A 18 17.85 11.09 -9.18
C LEU A 18 16.64 11.27 -10.10
N ARG A 19 16.15 12.51 -10.23
CA ARG A 19 15.03 12.84 -11.11
C ARG A 19 15.30 12.47 -12.56
N GLU A 20 16.48 12.82 -13.08
CA GLU A 20 16.84 12.45 -14.45
C GLU A 20 16.93 10.92 -14.62
N ASN A 21 17.48 10.21 -13.62
CA ASN A 21 17.49 8.74 -13.63
C ASN A 21 16.07 8.14 -13.60
N ILE A 22 15.14 8.74 -12.86
CA ILE A 22 13.71 8.35 -12.81
C ILE A 22 13.03 8.65 -14.15
N LYS A 23 13.30 9.79 -14.80
CA LYS A 23 12.79 10.09 -16.14
C LYS A 23 13.27 9.06 -17.16
N LEU A 24 14.56 8.70 -17.10
CA LEU A 24 15.10 7.62 -17.93
C LEU A 24 14.40 6.29 -17.63
N LEU A 25 14.14 5.97 -16.36
CA LEU A 25 13.42 4.76 -15.97
C LEU A 25 11.98 4.76 -16.51
N GLN A 26 11.34 5.93 -16.57
CA GLN A 26 9.98 6.10 -17.11
C GLN A 26 9.94 5.92 -18.64
N GLN A 27 10.90 6.48 -19.37
CA GLN A 27 10.92 6.51 -20.84
C GLN A 27 11.55 5.27 -21.47
N ASN A 28 12.73 4.87 -20.98
CA ASN A 28 13.49 3.74 -21.48
C ASN A 28 14.16 3.00 -20.31
N LYS A 29 13.36 2.16 -19.66
CA LYS A 29 13.72 1.44 -18.44
C LYS A 29 15.15 0.91 -18.43
N LYS A 30 15.58 0.20 -19.47
CA LYS A 30 16.88 -0.50 -19.53
C LYS A 30 18.10 0.43 -19.53
N ASN A 31 17.93 1.69 -19.93
CA ASN A 31 19.01 2.67 -20.00
C ASN A 31 19.16 3.46 -18.69
N SER A 32 18.22 3.33 -17.76
CA SER A 32 18.33 4.00 -16.46
C SER A 32 19.35 3.28 -15.57
N PRO A 33 20.20 4.02 -14.83
CA PRO A 33 21.02 3.44 -13.77
C PRO A 33 20.21 2.76 -12.67
N LEU A 34 18.92 3.10 -12.54
CA LEU A 34 17.99 2.49 -11.59
C LEU A 34 17.36 1.19 -12.13
N TYR A 35 17.71 0.75 -13.34
CA TYR A 35 17.15 -0.46 -13.91
C TYR A 35 17.66 -1.71 -13.21
N ASN A 36 16.74 -2.58 -12.82
CA ASN A 36 17.04 -3.87 -12.24
C ASN A 36 15.97 -4.89 -12.68
N GLU A 37 16.43 -6.01 -13.25
CA GLU A 37 15.58 -7.10 -13.77
C GLU A 37 14.70 -7.75 -12.69
N LYS A 38 15.14 -7.74 -11.43
CA LYS A 38 14.43 -8.32 -10.29
C LYS A 38 13.47 -7.34 -9.61
N THR A 39 13.75 -6.04 -9.68
CA THR A 39 12.96 -5.02 -8.96
C THR A 39 12.28 -4.04 -9.93
N THR A 40 12.96 -2.98 -10.35
CA THR A 40 12.36 -1.81 -11.03
C THR A 40 11.76 -2.11 -12.41
N LYS A 41 12.15 -3.22 -13.06
CA LYS A 41 11.48 -3.73 -14.28
C LYS A 41 9.96 -3.84 -14.11
N TYR A 42 9.50 -4.30 -12.95
CA TYR A 42 8.09 -4.59 -12.67
C TYR A 42 7.26 -3.36 -12.27
N ILE A 43 7.89 -2.18 -12.12
CA ILE A 43 7.20 -0.93 -11.86
C ILE A 43 6.26 -0.60 -13.02
N ARG A 44 5.04 -0.16 -12.71
CA ARG A 44 4.06 0.34 -13.68
C ARG A 44 3.60 1.74 -13.30
N LYS A 45 3.17 2.52 -14.29
CA LYS A 45 2.62 3.88 -14.10
C LYS A 45 3.51 4.77 -13.22
N LEU A 46 4.82 4.69 -13.41
CA LEU A 46 5.76 5.58 -12.74
C LEU A 46 5.48 7.01 -13.17
N ASN A 47 5.27 7.89 -12.19
CA ASN A 47 5.02 9.29 -12.40
C ASN A 47 5.78 10.12 -11.36
N ILE A 48 6.33 11.25 -11.81
CA ILE A 48 6.83 12.30 -10.91
C ILE A 48 5.65 13.21 -10.59
N ILE A 49 5.33 13.36 -9.31
CA ILE A 49 4.17 14.14 -8.85
C ILE A 49 4.56 15.60 -8.70
N ASP A 50 5.62 15.86 -7.93
CA ASP A 50 6.08 17.20 -7.60
C ASP A 50 7.60 17.20 -7.37
N GLU A 51 8.18 18.39 -7.50
CA GLU A 51 9.54 18.72 -7.13
C GLU A 51 9.53 20.15 -6.60
N TYR A 52 9.96 20.36 -5.36
CA TYR A 52 10.02 21.70 -4.78
C TYR A 52 11.14 21.82 -3.75
N GLN A 53 11.56 23.04 -3.49
CA GLN A 53 12.51 23.34 -2.42
C GLN A 53 11.74 23.62 -1.12
N LYS A 54 12.18 23.00 -0.02
CA LYS A 54 11.65 23.20 1.33
C LYS A 54 12.79 23.15 2.35
N ASP A 55 12.87 24.19 3.19
CA ASP A 55 13.87 24.30 4.28
C ASP A 55 15.31 24.12 3.78
N SER A 56 15.66 24.75 2.65
CA SER A 56 16.96 24.64 1.97
C SER A 56 17.29 23.26 1.36
N LEU A 57 16.43 22.26 1.51
CA LEU A 57 16.53 20.95 0.83
C LEU A 57 15.53 20.87 -0.32
N TYR A 58 15.76 19.94 -1.23
CA TYR A 58 14.81 19.63 -2.31
C TYR A 58 14.05 18.36 -1.98
N GLU A 59 12.75 18.38 -2.25
CA GLU A 59 11.86 17.23 -2.15
C GLU A 59 11.39 16.83 -3.56
N LEU A 60 11.52 15.55 -3.87
CA LEU A 60 11.03 14.93 -5.10
C LEU A 60 10.06 13.81 -4.75
N LYS A 61 8.83 13.91 -5.24
CA LYS A 61 7.80 12.89 -5.00
C LYS A 61 7.51 12.12 -6.26
N ILE A 62 7.50 10.79 -6.13
CA ILE A 62 7.11 9.89 -7.19
C ILE A 62 6.01 8.94 -6.73
N ALA A 63 5.15 8.56 -7.65
CA ALA A 63 4.17 7.50 -7.46
C ALA A 63 4.30 6.43 -8.53
N PHE A 64 4.01 5.19 -8.15
CA PHE A 64 4.00 4.07 -9.07
C PHE A 64 3.21 2.87 -8.52
N GLN A 65 2.98 1.89 -9.38
CA GLN A 65 2.36 0.62 -9.03
C GLN A 65 3.40 -0.51 -9.04
N TYR A 66 3.34 -1.37 -8.02
CA TYR A 66 4.25 -2.50 -7.86
C TYR A 66 3.50 -3.75 -7.39
N LYS A 67 3.96 -4.94 -7.81
CA LYS A 67 3.28 -6.23 -7.54
C LYS A 67 4.21 -7.29 -6.92
N LYS A 68 5.52 -7.06 -6.87
CA LYS A 68 6.43 -8.02 -6.25
C LYS A 68 6.58 -7.70 -4.76
N ALA A 69 7.04 -8.66 -3.96
CA ALA A 69 7.23 -8.48 -2.53
C ALA A 69 8.67 -8.19 -2.11
N ASN A 70 9.64 -8.18 -3.04
CA ASN A 70 11.00 -7.75 -2.76
C ASN A 70 11.10 -6.22 -2.64
N TYR A 71 10.30 -5.64 -1.74
CA TYR A 71 10.28 -4.21 -1.46
C TYR A 71 11.60 -3.71 -0.92
N GLN A 72 12.28 -4.48 -0.07
CA GLN A 72 13.59 -4.09 0.43
C GLN A 72 14.58 -3.86 -0.72
N GLU A 73 14.74 -4.85 -1.61
CA GLU A 73 15.59 -4.73 -2.79
C GLU A 73 15.18 -3.57 -3.72
N LEU A 74 13.87 -3.32 -3.84
CA LEU A 74 13.34 -2.21 -4.63
C LEU A 74 13.76 -0.86 -4.03
N LEU A 75 13.58 -0.68 -2.72
CA LEU A 75 13.94 0.54 -2.01
C LEU A 75 15.46 0.74 -2.00
N ASP A 76 16.23 -0.35 -1.87
CA ASP A 76 17.70 -0.32 -1.98
C ASP A 76 18.15 0.15 -3.37
N THR A 77 17.42 -0.20 -4.43
CA THR A 77 17.70 0.26 -5.81
C THR A 77 17.49 1.78 -5.96
N PHE A 78 16.59 2.37 -5.16
CA PHE A 78 16.34 3.81 -5.14
C PHE A 78 17.16 4.56 -4.09
N ASN A 79 17.86 3.85 -3.22
CA ASN A 79 18.61 4.44 -2.14
C ASN A 79 19.86 5.14 -2.70
N ILE A 80 19.99 6.43 -2.42
CA ILE A 80 21.13 7.25 -2.81
C ILE A 80 21.78 7.78 -1.53
N PRO A 81 23.12 7.78 -1.41
CA PRO A 81 23.78 8.38 -0.27
C PRO A 81 23.32 9.83 -0.03
N ASN A 82 23.13 10.21 1.23
CA ASN A 82 22.73 11.56 1.65
C ASN A 82 21.33 12.01 1.20
N VAL A 83 20.52 11.11 0.64
CA VAL A 83 19.11 11.37 0.31
C VAL A 83 18.22 10.56 1.26
N GLU A 84 17.36 11.26 2.00
CA GLU A 84 16.32 10.63 2.80
C GLU A 84 15.27 10.02 1.87
N LEU A 85 14.91 8.76 2.10
CA LEU A 85 13.87 8.05 1.36
C LEU A 85 12.70 7.72 2.30
N ALA A 86 11.59 8.43 2.13
CA ALA A 86 10.33 8.13 2.79
C ALA A 86 9.42 7.37 1.83
N HIS A 87 8.92 6.22 2.24
CA HIS A 87 8.08 5.37 1.41
C HIS A 87 6.78 4.98 2.11
N MET A 88 5.68 5.09 1.36
CA MET A 88 4.39 4.51 1.69
C MET A 88 3.95 3.59 0.55
N CYS A 89 3.49 2.39 0.88
CA CYS A 89 2.72 1.55 -0.05
C CYS A 89 1.37 1.15 0.53
N TRP A 90 0.36 1.06 -0.34
CA TRP A 90 -1.00 0.81 0.10
C TRP A 90 -1.88 0.12 -0.95
N ASP A 91 -2.91 -0.56 -0.47
CA ASP A 91 -4.01 -1.12 -1.25
C ASP A 91 -5.28 -1.17 -0.40
N ALA A 92 -6.32 -0.46 -0.85
CA ALA A 92 -7.56 -0.33 -0.10
C ALA A 92 -8.32 -1.65 0.04
N ARG A 93 -8.18 -2.57 -0.92
CA ARG A 93 -8.93 -3.84 -0.93
C ARG A 93 -8.46 -4.81 0.14
N ASN A 94 -7.14 -4.88 0.32
CA ASN A 94 -6.50 -5.76 1.29
C ASN A 94 -6.12 -5.03 2.58
N GLU A 95 -6.59 -3.78 2.75
CA GLU A 95 -6.23 -2.91 3.89
C GLU A 95 -4.71 -2.89 4.16
N VAL A 96 -3.93 -2.78 3.07
CA VAL A 96 -2.48 -2.63 3.17
C VAL A 96 -2.17 -1.16 3.33
N TRP A 97 -1.40 -0.84 4.36
CA TRP A 97 -0.83 0.48 4.59
C TRP A 97 0.50 0.30 5.31
N ILE A 98 1.58 0.38 4.54
CA ILE A 98 2.94 0.20 5.03
C ILE A 98 3.68 1.51 4.83
N VAL A 99 4.35 1.95 5.88
CA VAL A 99 5.33 3.02 5.85
C VAL A 99 6.67 2.48 6.32
N ASN A 100 7.77 2.91 5.72
CA ASN A 100 9.10 2.47 6.17
C ASN A 100 9.53 3.10 7.52
N SER A 101 8.89 4.19 7.94
CA SER A 101 8.98 4.74 9.31
C SER A 101 7.63 5.30 9.74
N LYS A 102 7.24 5.07 10.99
CA LYS A 102 5.98 5.62 11.54
C LYS A 102 5.99 7.15 11.60
N ASP A 103 7.15 7.75 11.88
CA ASP A 103 7.31 9.20 11.93
C ASP A 103 6.98 9.88 10.59
N TYR A 104 7.06 9.13 9.49
CA TYR A 104 6.72 9.63 8.15
C TYR A 104 5.22 9.77 7.93
N ILE A 105 4.37 9.12 8.73
CA ILE A 105 2.92 9.33 8.69
C ILE A 105 2.62 10.79 8.96
N GLU A 106 3.21 11.35 10.03
CA GLU A 106 3.03 12.77 10.36
C GLU A 106 3.87 13.66 9.43
N LYS A 107 5.18 13.41 9.34
CA LYS A 107 6.14 14.28 8.63
C LYS A 107 5.80 14.47 7.16
N TYR A 108 5.35 13.40 6.49
CA TYR A 108 5.07 13.38 5.06
C TYR A 108 3.61 13.14 4.70
N ARG A 109 2.71 13.16 5.70
CA ARG A 109 1.27 12.98 5.53
C ARG A 109 0.92 11.65 4.85
N PHE A 110 1.62 10.58 5.20
CA PHE A 110 1.45 9.25 4.62
C PHE A 110 0.24 8.51 5.19
N ILE A 111 -0.96 9.03 4.92
CA ILE A 111 -2.24 8.38 5.29
C ILE A 111 -3.05 8.13 4.00
N PRO A 112 -3.22 6.90 3.52
CA PRO A 112 -3.97 6.65 2.29
C PRO A 112 -5.45 7.03 2.44
N GLU A 113 -6.09 7.41 1.34
CA GLU A 113 -7.49 7.91 1.31
C GLU A 113 -8.46 7.02 2.09
N PHE A 114 -8.40 5.70 1.88
CA PHE A 114 -9.31 4.76 2.54
C PHE A 114 -9.13 4.73 4.07
N ALA A 115 -7.90 4.94 4.55
CA ALA A 115 -7.59 4.96 5.98
C ALA A 115 -8.06 6.28 6.60
N LEU A 116 -7.79 7.41 5.93
CA LEU A 116 -8.19 8.73 6.40
C LEU A 116 -9.70 8.81 6.67
N GLN A 117 -10.51 8.31 5.73
CA GLN A 117 -11.96 8.27 5.85
C GLN A 117 -12.42 7.46 7.09
N LYS A 118 -11.80 6.31 7.35
CA LYS A 118 -12.14 5.43 8.48
C LYS A 118 -11.69 6.00 9.81
N ILE A 119 -10.48 6.55 9.87
CA ILE A 119 -9.93 7.21 11.07
C ILE A 119 -10.82 8.38 11.51
N LEU A 120 -11.22 9.23 10.57
CA LEU A 120 -12.10 10.36 10.84
C LEU A 120 -13.49 9.90 11.28
N LEU A 121 -14.04 8.85 10.66
CA LEU A 121 -15.29 8.25 11.09
C LEU A 121 -15.22 7.67 12.51
N GLU A 122 -14.13 6.98 12.84
CA GLU A 122 -13.91 6.42 14.18
C GLU A 122 -13.82 7.53 15.23
N TYR A 123 -13.10 8.61 14.93
CA TYR A 123 -13.04 9.78 15.81
C TYR A 123 -14.42 10.42 16.02
N MET A 124 -15.19 10.63 14.96
CA MET A 124 -16.56 11.17 15.06
C MET A 124 -17.50 10.28 15.89
N ARG A 125 -17.34 8.96 15.78
CA ARG A 125 -18.11 8.00 16.60
C ARG A 125 -17.69 8.09 18.06
N TYR A 126 -16.40 8.21 18.34
CA TYR A 126 -15.87 8.37 19.69
C TYR A 126 -16.38 9.65 20.37
N THR A 127 -16.46 10.76 19.63
CA THR A 127 -16.99 12.02 20.15
C THR A 127 -18.51 12.15 20.04
N GLU A 128 -19.18 11.15 19.48
CA GLU A 128 -20.62 11.14 19.15
C GLU A 128 -21.09 12.40 18.40
N SER A 129 -20.22 12.97 17.57
CA SER A 129 -20.47 14.28 16.96
C SER A 129 -19.69 14.50 15.67
N ALA A 130 -20.17 15.44 14.85
CA ALA A 130 -19.40 15.99 13.75
C ALA A 130 -18.16 16.74 14.28
N ILE A 131 -17.10 16.76 13.49
CA ILE A 131 -15.88 17.49 13.84
C ILE A 131 -16.06 18.94 13.41
N ILE A 132 -15.95 19.87 14.35
CA ILE A 132 -16.05 21.30 14.09
C ILE A 132 -14.66 21.90 14.27
N LEU A 133 -14.10 22.44 13.20
CA LEU A 133 -12.80 23.11 13.21
C LEU A 133 -12.93 24.54 13.73
N ASP A 134 -11.82 25.11 14.23
CA ASP A 134 -11.78 26.51 14.68
C ASP A 134 -12.02 27.50 13.54
N SER A 135 -11.76 27.09 12.29
CA SER A 135 -12.09 27.85 11.08
C SER A 135 -13.54 27.66 10.60
N TYR A 136 -14.40 27.06 11.43
CA TYR A 136 -15.83 26.84 11.23
C TYR A 136 -16.21 25.81 10.16
N GLU A 137 -15.26 25.18 9.46
CA GLU A 137 -15.59 24.02 8.64
C GLU A 137 -16.04 22.85 9.52
N THR A 138 -17.12 22.19 9.08
CA THR A 138 -17.69 21.03 9.75
C THR A 138 -17.45 19.79 8.93
N LEU A 139 -16.74 18.80 9.49
CA LEU A 139 -16.57 17.49 8.89
C LEU A 139 -17.62 16.55 9.48
N LYS A 140 -18.35 15.85 8.61
CA LYS A 140 -19.31 14.84 9.02
C LYS A 140 -19.28 13.65 8.08
N TYR A 141 -19.79 12.51 8.52
CA TYR A 141 -19.96 11.35 7.66
C TYR A 141 -21.33 11.39 6.95
N ASP A 142 -21.32 11.39 5.63
CA ASP A 142 -22.53 11.25 4.80
C ASP A 142 -22.76 9.77 4.47
N GLN A 143 -23.87 9.24 4.99
CA GLN A 143 -24.27 7.84 4.81
C GLN A 143 -24.72 7.52 3.39
N ASN A 144 -25.20 8.49 2.62
CA ASN A 144 -25.70 8.25 1.25
C ASN A 144 -24.55 7.91 0.30
N ILE A 145 -23.41 8.59 0.48
CA ILE A 145 -22.21 8.39 -0.36
C ILE A 145 -21.09 7.62 0.35
N ASN A 146 -21.30 7.25 1.63
CA ASN A 146 -20.33 6.56 2.48
C ASN A 146 -18.96 7.27 2.53
N LYS A 147 -18.97 8.58 2.73
CA LYS A 147 -17.76 9.42 2.79
C LYS A 147 -17.89 10.52 3.83
N VAL A 148 -16.74 10.95 4.34
CA VAL A 148 -16.59 12.20 5.08
C VAL A 148 -16.73 13.37 4.11
N VAL A 149 -17.62 14.29 4.44
CA VAL A 149 -17.91 15.53 3.72
C VAL A 149 -17.54 16.74 4.59
N VAL A 150 -17.21 17.86 3.95
CA VAL A 150 -16.90 19.12 4.61
C VAL A 150 -17.98 20.13 4.24
N ASN A 151 -18.65 20.72 5.23
CA ASN A 151 -19.74 21.68 5.02
C ASN A 151 -20.79 21.18 4.01
N GLU A 152 -21.21 19.91 4.16
CA GLU A 152 -22.18 19.24 3.26
C GLU A 152 -21.68 18.97 1.84
N ARG A 153 -20.38 19.18 1.56
CA ARG A 153 -19.81 19.00 0.22
C ARG A 153 -18.79 17.87 0.22
N ASN A 154 -18.81 17.09 -0.84
CA ASN A 154 -17.75 16.13 -1.11
C ASN A 154 -16.46 16.90 -1.44
N VAL A 155 -15.38 16.59 -0.74
CA VAL A 155 -14.06 17.18 -0.92
C VAL A 155 -13.07 16.17 -1.47
N SER A 156 -11.97 16.65 -2.02
CA SER A 156 -10.89 15.77 -2.47
C SER A 156 -10.15 15.14 -1.27
N TYR A 157 -9.45 14.03 -1.52
CA TYR A 157 -8.55 13.44 -0.53
C TYR A 157 -7.49 14.43 -0.03
N ASP A 158 -6.86 15.18 -0.95
CA ASP A 158 -5.81 16.13 -0.61
C ASP A 158 -6.35 17.28 0.26
N GLU A 159 -7.55 17.77 -0.03
CA GLU A 159 -8.22 18.79 0.78
C GLU A 159 -8.54 18.27 2.19
N LEU A 160 -9.05 17.04 2.31
CA LEU A 160 -9.33 16.43 3.61
C LEU A 160 -8.04 16.20 4.42
N LEU A 161 -6.97 15.78 3.75
CA LEU A 161 -5.65 15.61 4.35
C LEU A 161 -5.11 16.97 4.83
N ASP A 162 -5.23 18.02 4.02
CA ASP A 162 -4.83 19.37 4.40
C ASP A 162 -5.56 19.87 5.66
N LEU A 163 -6.86 19.60 5.79
CA LEU A 163 -7.61 19.95 7.01
C LEU A 163 -7.01 19.27 8.24
N VAL A 164 -6.71 17.97 8.17
CA VAL A 164 -6.11 17.22 9.29
C VAL A 164 -4.75 17.79 9.71
N PHE A 165 -3.92 18.15 8.75
CA PHE A 165 -2.53 18.54 9.02
C PHE A 165 -2.32 20.03 9.26
N THR A 166 -3.27 20.90 8.90
CA THR A 166 -3.08 22.36 8.98
C THR A 166 -4.06 23.07 9.91
N LYS A 167 -5.17 22.42 10.29
CA LYS A 167 -6.23 23.05 11.08
C LYS A 167 -6.17 22.65 12.55
N THR A 168 -6.94 23.38 13.35
CA THR A 168 -7.06 23.20 14.79
C THR A 168 -8.50 22.99 15.22
N ILE A 169 -8.67 22.38 16.38
CA ILE A 169 -9.93 22.22 17.10
C ILE A 169 -9.69 22.65 18.54
N LYS A 170 -10.43 23.66 19.01
CA LYS A 170 -10.29 24.24 20.35
C LYS A 170 -8.83 24.62 20.66
N GLY A 171 -8.14 25.20 19.67
CA GLY A 171 -6.74 25.63 19.77
C GLY A 171 -5.69 24.52 19.74
N LYS A 172 -6.08 23.25 19.56
CA LYS A 172 -5.15 22.12 19.43
C LYS A 172 -5.02 21.67 17.97
N PRO A 173 -3.83 21.26 17.50
CA PRO A 173 -3.65 20.70 16.16
C PRO A 173 -4.58 19.51 15.94
N PHE A 174 -5.29 19.48 14.81
CA PHE A 174 -6.26 18.43 14.53
C PHE A 174 -5.58 17.05 14.43
N PHE A 175 -4.45 16.94 13.72
CA PHE A 175 -3.65 15.72 13.70
C PHE A 175 -3.36 15.17 15.10
N GLY A 176 -2.90 16.02 16.02
CA GLY A 176 -2.57 15.61 17.39
C GLY A 176 -3.77 15.12 18.21
N LEU A 177 -5.00 15.47 17.83
CA LEU A 177 -6.21 14.95 18.47
C LEU A 177 -6.61 13.56 17.94
N ILE A 178 -6.26 13.25 16.70
CA ILE A 178 -6.60 11.98 16.04
C ILE A 178 -5.43 11.00 15.96
N ASP A 179 -4.23 11.38 16.40
CA ASP A 179 -3.01 10.59 16.28
C ASP A 179 -3.13 9.16 16.88
N ASN A 180 -3.79 9.02 18.03
CA ASN A 180 -4.08 7.70 18.60
C ASN A 180 -4.94 6.84 17.67
N PHE A 181 -5.93 7.43 17.00
CA PHE A 181 -6.80 6.72 16.05
C PHE A 181 -6.03 6.34 14.78
N ILE A 182 -5.14 7.20 14.30
CA ILE A 182 -4.21 6.91 13.20
C ILE A 182 -3.35 5.70 13.56
N SER A 183 -2.72 5.73 14.74
CA SER A 183 -1.85 4.66 15.23
C SER A 183 -2.59 3.33 15.40
N ASN A 184 -3.80 3.38 15.97
CA ASN A 184 -4.66 2.21 16.16
C ASN A 184 -5.10 1.62 14.82
N TYR A 185 -5.55 2.44 13.88
CA TYR A 185 -5.99 1.97 12.57
C TYR A 185 -4.83 1.42 11.74
N HIS A 186 -3.66 2.08 11.77
CA HIS A 186 -2.44 1.58 11.11
C HIS A 186 -2.01 0.22 11.67
N ALA A 187 -2.18 -0.02 12.98
CA ALA A 187 -1.87 -1.31 13.61
C ALA A 187 -2.80 -2.45 13.18
N GLN A 188 -4.03 -2.13 12.74
CA GLN A 188 -5.00 -3.11 12.21
C GLN A 188 -4.75 -3.44 10.73
N CYS A 189 -4.04 -2.58 10.01
CA CYS A 189 -3.69 -2.79 8.61
C CYS A 189 -2.51 -3.78 8.44
N ILE A 190 -2.38 -4.34 7.24
CA ILE A 190 -1.12 -4.98 6.83
C ILE A 190 -0.06 -3.86 6.73
N ASN A 191 0.86 -3.84 7.69
CA ASN A 191 1.82 -2.75 7.89
C ASN A 191 3.30 -3.19 7.85
N ARG A 192 3.58 -4.41 7.40
CA ARG A 192 4.93 -4.92 7.11
C ARG A 192 5.00 -5.54 5.72
N TYR A 193 6.16 -5.45 5.08
CA TYR A 193 6.32 -5.95 3.71
C TYR A 193 6.22 -7.47 3.62
N GLU A 194 6.70 -8.20 4.64
CA GLU A 194 6.59 -9.66 4.68
C GLU A 194 5.13 -10.12 4.65
N ASP A 195 4.23 -9.35 5.25
CA ASP A 195 2.82 -9.69 5.41
C ASP A 195 2.00 -9.45 4.14
N ILE A 196 2.55 -8.74 3.13
CA ILE A 196 1.93 -8.55 1.81
C ILE A 196 1.68 -9.91 1.11
N ILE A 197 2.45 -10.95 1.46
CA ILE A 197 2.30 -12.31 0.93
C ILE A 197 2.07 -13.30 2.07
N THR A 198 0.97 -13.14 2.79
CA THR A 198 0.28 -14.27 3.44
C THR A 198 -1.10 -14.55 2.83
N SER A 199 -1.61 -13.66 1.98
CA SER A 199 -2.89 -13.80 1.26
C SER A 199 -2.75 -14.24 -0.20
N ASN A 200 -1.51 -14.40 -0.69
CA ASN A 200 -1.19 -14.96 -2.00
C ASN A 200 -0.21 -16.13 -1.91
N SER A 201 -0.13 -16.83 -0.76
CA SER A 201 0.08 -18.26 -0.93
C SER A 201 -1.09 -18.69 -1.80
N GLU A 202 -0.76 -19.22 -2.97
CA GLU A 202 -1.56 -20.29 -3.47
C GLU A 202 -1.74 -21.23 -2.26
N ILE A 203 -2.88 -21.13 -1.60
CA ILE A 203 -3.62 -22.35 -1.33
C ILE A 203 -3.80 -22.93 -2.74
N VAL A 204 -2.77 -23.65 -3.20
CA VAL A 204 -3.00 -24.86 -3.95
C VAL A 204 -3.74 -25.72 -2.94
N THR A 205 -5.04 -25.44 -2.76
CA THR A 205 -5.99 -26.52 -2.62
C THR A 205 -5.72 -27.30 -3.88
N SER A 206 -4.93 -28.35 -3.74
CA SER A 206 -4.79 -29.42 -4.71
C SER A 206 -6.16 -30.09 -4.85
N ASN A 207 -7.10 -29.34 -5.40
CA ASN A 207 -8.21 -29.84 -6.17
C ASN A 207 -7.88 -29.41 -7.61
N GLU A 208 -6.69 -29.80 -8.08
CA GLU A 208 -6.62 -30.20 -9.48
C GLU A 208 -7.69 -31.27 -9.62
N GLU A 209 -8.72 -31.01 -10.43
CA GLU A 209 -9.53 -32.11 -10.94
C GLU A 209 -8.52 -33.14 -11.49
N PRO A 210 -8.52 -34.37 -10.95
CA PRO A 210 -7.50 -35.32 -11.31
C PRO A 210 -7.54 -35.49 -12.81
N SER A 211 -6.39 -35.30 -13.47
CA SER A 211 -6.33 -35.44 -14.93
C SER A 211 -6.98 -36.78 -15.31
N PRO A 212 -7.68 -36.88 -16.45
CA PRO A 212 -8.33 -38.11 -16.87
C PRO A 212 -7.39 -39.33 -16.83
N LEU A 213 -6.09 -39.10 -17.04
CA LEU A 213 -5.02 -40.09 -16.94
C LEU A 213 -4.73 -40.52 -15.49
N GLY A 214 -4.74 -39.60 -14.54
CA GLY A 214 -4.62 -39.90 -13.11
C GLY A 214 -5.79 -40.73 -12.58
N LEU A 215 -7.02 -40.38 -12.97
CA LEU A 215 -8.21 -41.19 -12.67
C LEU A 215 -8.13 -42.59 -13.27
N PHE A 216 -7.64 -42.72 -14.50
CA PHE A 216 -7.46 -44.01 -15.17
C PHE A 216 -6.46 -44.91 -14.43
N ILE A 217 -5.30 -44.37 -14.04
CA ILE A 217 -4.27 -45.12 -13.30
C ILE A 217 -4.79 -45.62 -11.95
N VAL A 218 -5.48 -44.76 -11.20
CA VAL A 218 -6.04 -45.14 -9.89
C VAL A 218 -7.12 -46.22 -10.06
N THR A 219 -7.99 -46.08 -11.05
CA THR A 219 -9.08 -47.04 -11.29
C THR A 219 -8.53 -48.41 -11.71
N VAL A 220 -7.57 -48.45 -12.64
CA VAL A 220 -6.93 -49.71 -13.06
C VAL A 220 -6.12 -50.33 -11.91
N GLY A 221 -5.44 -49.51 -11.10
CA GLY A 221 -4.70 -49.98 -9.93
C GLY A 221 -5.60 -50.64 -8.89
N ILE A 222 -6.75 -50.03 -8.58
CA ILE A 222 -7.74 -50.61 -7.65
C ILE A 222 -8.30 -51.92 -8.20
N ILE A 223 -8.65 -51.98 -9.49
CA ILE A 223 -9.17 -53.21 -10.12
C ILE A 223 -8.12 -54.33 -10.06
N ALA A 224 -6.84 -54.03 -10.35
CA ALA A 224 -5.76 -55.01 -10.28
C ALA A 224 -5.56 -55.56 -8.86
N ILE A 225 -5.62 -54.70 -7.84
CA ILE A 225 -5.55 -55.11 -6.44
C ILE A 225 -6.73 -56.01 -6.08
N ILE A 226 -7.95 -55.65 -6.47
CA ILE A 226 -9.15 -56.48 -6.22
C ILE A 226 -9.00 -57.86 -6.88
N VAL A 227 -8.54 -57.93 -8.13
CA VAL A 227 -8.33 -59.21 -8.82
C VAL A 227 -7.26 -60.06 -8.12
N ILE A 228 -6.16 -59.46 -7.67
CA ILE A 228 -5.12 -60.17 -6.92
C ILE A 228 -5.68 -60.72 -5.61
N VAL A 229 -6.44 -59.90 -4.86
CA VAL A 229 -7.06 -60.32 -3.60
C VAL A 229 -8.05 -61.46 -3.83
N LEU A 230 -8.92 -61.36 -4.84
CA LEU A 230 -9.88 -62.41 -5.19
C LEU A 230 -9.18 -63.72 -5.58
N LYS A 231 -8.05 -63.64 -6.29
CA LYS A 231 -7.24 -64.80 -6.67
C LYS A 231 -6.53 -65.45 -5.48
N ILE A 232 -6.05 -64.66 -4.53
CA ILE A 232 -5.47 -65.15 -3.26
C ILE A 232 -6.55 -65.84 -2.40
N MET A 233 -7.76 -65.29 -2.39
CA MET A 233 -8.90 -65.86 -1.68
C MET A 233 -9.57 -67.05 -2.41
N LYS A 234 -9.08 -67.44 -3.60
CA LYS A 234 -9.63 -68.50 -4.46
C LYS A 234 -11.11 -68.34 -4.79
N LEU A 235 -11.57 -67.11 -4.94
CA LEU A 235 -12.94 -66.79 -5.36
C LEU A 235 -13.07 -66.63 -6.88
N ILE A 236 -11.94 -66.49 -7.57
CA ILE A 236 -11.71 -66.56 -9.02
C ILE A 236 -10.35 -67.23 -9.22
#